data_AF-A0A2V6HH54-F1
#
_entry.id   AF-A0A2V6HH54-F1
#
_cell.length_a   1.000
_cell.length_b   1.000
_cell.length_c   1.000
_cell.angle_alpha   90.00
_cell.angle_beta   90.00
_cell.angle_gamma   90.00
#
_symmetry.space_group_name_H-M   'P 1'
#
loop_
_entity.id
_entity.type
_entity.pdbx_description
1 polymer ?
#
loop_
_entity_poly.entity_id
_entity_poly.type
_entity_poly.pdbx_seq_one_letter_code
_entity_poly.pdbx_strand_id
1 'polypeptide(L)' 'MKTLAAQIDRRLSVGEWKHCAVYEDELTRLWPLHQQDREAKITQFAKKYGFRMRFYRKGLCAIFDKWPPSRRRS' A
#
# COMPACT_ATOMS: atom_id res chain seq x y z
N MET A 1 -2.36 9.31 7.96
CA MET A 1 -2.65 8.56 6.70
C MET A 1 -2.18 9.27 5.43
N LYS A 2 -2.49 10.56 5.19
CA LYS A 2 -2.05 11.30 3.98
C LYS A 2 -0.53 11.27 3.76
N THR A 3 0.26 11.34 4.85
CA THR A 3 1.74 11.26 4.79
C THR A 3 2.23 9.92 4.27
N LEU A 4 1.65 8.80 4.72
CA LEU A 4 2.02 7.46 4.24
C LEU A 4 1.65 7.30 2.76
N ALA A 5 0.48 7.79 2.35
CA ALA A 5 0.08 7.75 0.94
C ALA A 5 1.06 8.53 0.04
N ALA A 6 1.48 9.72 0.45
CA ALA A 6 2.47 10.51 -0.30
C ALA A 6 3.85 9.82 -0.34
N GLN A 7 4.26 9.15 0.73
CA GLN A 7 5.50 8.37 0.76
C GLN A 7 5.45 7.18 -0.19
N ILE A 8 4.35 6.44 -0.18
CA ILE A 8 4.12 5.32 -1.11
C ILE A 8 4.14 5.84 -2.55
N ASP A 9 3.42 6.92 -2.85
CA ASP A 9 3.36 7.48 -4.21
C ASP A 9 4.74 7.94 -4.71
N ARG A 10 5.51 8.62 -3.85
CA ARG A 10 6.88 9.04 -4.17
C ARG A 10 7.80 7.84 -4.41
N ARG A 11 7.77 6.82 -3.53
CA ARG A 11 8.57 5.59 -3.71
C ARG A 11 8.20 4.85 -5.00
N LEU A 12 6.91 4.80 -5.34
CA LEU A 12 6.41 4.19 -6.58
C LEU A 12 6.73 5.00 -7.85
N SER A 13 7.07 6.28 -7.73
CA SER A 13 7.33 7.16 -8.88
C SER A 13 8.81 7.35 -9.20
N VAL A 14 9.70 6.98 -8.27
CA VAL A 14 11.16 7.23 -8.38
C VAL A 14 11.95 5.98 -8.84
N GLY A 15 11.35 4.78 -8.82
CA GLY A 15 12.04 3.54 -9.15
C GLY A 15 11.57 2.83 -10.43
N GLU A 16 12.44 1.98 -10.99
CA GLU A 16 12.06 0.98 -12.02
C GLU A 16 11.05 -0.05 -11.46
N TRP A 17 11.11 -0.27 -10.14
CA TRP A 17 10.29 -1.22 -9.41
C TRP A 17 8.93 -0.59 -9.09
N LYS A 18 7.87 -1.08 -9.73
CA LYS A 18 6.50 -0.56 -9.58
C LYS A 18 5.81 -0.97 -8.29
N HIS A 19 6.56 -1.38 -7.26
CA HIS A 19 6.00 -1.79 -5.98
C HIS A 19 6.75 -1.19 -4.79
N CYS A 20 6.03 -0.94 -3.71
CA CYS A 20 6.50 -0.35 -2.46
C CYS A 20 6.09 -1.26 -1.30
N ALA A 21 7.07 -1.81 -0.61
CA ALA A 21 6.84 -2.50 0.66
C ALA A 21 6.74 -1.46 1.80
N VAL A 22 5.74 -1.63 2.65
CA VAL A 22 5.54 -0.89 3.91
C VAL A 22 5.60 -1.92 5.01
N TYR A 23 6.60 -1.81 5.88
CA TYR A 23 6.86 -2.79 6.93
C TYR A 23 5.98 -2.55 8.16
N GLU A 24 6.00 -3.52 9.06
CA GLU A 24 5.16 -3.54 10.25
C GLU A 24 5.32 -2.30 11.14
N ASP A 25 6.51 -1.70 11.21
CA ASP A 25 6.81 -0.49 11.98
C ASP A 25 6.10 0.76 11.42
N GLU A 26 5.92 0.85 10.09
CA GLU A 26 5.13 1.90 9.44
C GLU A 26 3.63 1.59 9.54
N LEU A 27 3.23 0.32 9.45
CA LEU A 27 1.82 -0.12 9.52
C LEU A 27 1.22 0.03 10.91
N THR A 28 1.95 -0.33 11.97
CA THR A 28 1.47 -0.28 13.37
C THR A 28 1.14 1.14 13.82
N ARG A 29 1.82 2.15 13.29
CA ARG A 29 1.54 3.57 13.54
C ARG A 29 0.13 4.00 13.12
N LEU A 30 -0.46 3.32 12.12
CA LEU A 30 -1.79 3.65 11.59
C LEU A 30 -2.84 2.57 11.91
N TRP A 31 -2.42 1.31 11.97
CA TRP A 31 -3.25 0.17 12.26
C TRP A 31 -2.54 -0.75 13.24
N PRO A 32 -2.92 -0.75 14.54
CA PRO A 32 -2.38 -1.66 15.54
C PRO A 32 -2.52 -3.14 15.15
N LEU A 33 -1.54 -3.98 15.56
CA LEU A 33 -1.49 -5.42 15.25
C LEU A 33 -2.74 -6.20 15.63
N HIS A 34 -3.37 -5.85 16.75
CA HIS A 34 -4.55 -6.56 17.28
C HIS A 34 -5.88 -6.00 16.78
N GLN A 35 -5.84 -5.00 15.89
CA GLN A 35 -7.05 -4.40 15.40
C GLN A 35 -7.83 -5.38 14.50
N GLN A 36 -9.13 -5.50 14.75
CA GLN A 36 -10.03 -6.22 13.83
C GLN A 36 -10.05 -5.56 12.45
N ASP A 37 -10.19 -6.40 11.43
CA ASP A 37 -10.28 -6.00 10.01
C ASP A 37 -9.09 -5.16 9.52
N ARG A 38 -7.92 -5.35 10.13
CA ARG A 38 -6.70 -4.62 9.78
C ARG A 38 -6.38 -4.71 8.29
N GLU A 39 -6.42 -5.91 7.73
CA GLU A 39 -6.17 -6.14 6.31
C GLU A 39 -7.18 -5.40 5.43
N ALA A 40 -8.47 -5.44 5.78
CA ALA A 40 -9.53 -4.77 5.04
C ALA A 40 -9.32 -3.24 5.06
N LYS A 41 -8.91 -2.68 6.19
CA LYS A 41 -8.63 -1.24 6.33
C LYS A 41 -7.40 -0.81 5.54
N ILE A 42 -6.33 -1.61 5.54
CA ILE A 42 -5.13 -1.36 4.71
C ILE A 42 -5.51 -1.44 3.23
N THR A 43 -6.34 -2.41 2.84
CA THR A 43 -6.86 -2.55 1.47
C THR A 43 -7.71 -1.35 1.07
N GLN A 44 -8.60 -0.89 1.96
CA GLN A 44 -9.46 0.27 1.72
C GLN A 44 -8.64 1.56 1.61
N PHE A 45 -7.59 1.70 2.42
CA PHE A 45 -6.62 2.77 2.29
C PHE A 45 -5.94 2.76 0.92
N ALA A 46 -5.46 1.60 0.46
CA ALA A 46 -4.85 1.48 -0.86
C ALA A 46 -5.81 1.96 -1.95
N LYS A 47 -7.05 1.45 -1.96
CA LYS A 47 -8.09 1.85 -2.91
C LYS A 47 -8.38 3.35 -2.87
N LYS A 48 -8.51 3.93 -1.67
CA LYS A 48 -8.79 5.36 -1.47
C LYS A 48 -7.73 6.27 -2.09
N TYR A 49 -6.48 5.84 -2.08
CA TYR A 49 -5.35 6.61 -2.61
C TYR A 49 -4.87 6.15 -3.99
N GLY A 50 -5.64 5.28 -4.68
CA GLY A 50 -5.33 4.83 -6.04
C GLY A 50 -4.24 3.75 -6.13
N PHE A 51 -3.87 3.15 -5.00
CA PHE A 51 -2.95 2.01 -4.94
C PHE A 51 -3.70 0.68 -4.97
N ARG A 52 -2.97 -0.38 -5.28
CA ARG A 52 -3.42 -1.76 -5.11
C ARG A 52 -2.49 -2.45 -4.10
N MET A 53 -3.08 -3.06 -3.07
CA MET A 53 -2.35 -3.92 -2.16
C MET A 53 -2.19 -5.30 -2.83
N ARG A 54 -0.95 -5.72 -3.05
CA ARG A 54 -0.59 -7.00 -3.70
C ARG A 54 -0.37 -8.12 -2.71
N PHE A 55 0.13 -7.75 -1.54
CA PHE A 55 0.49 -8.68 -0.50
C PHE A 55 0.29 -8.01 0.85
N TYR A 56 -0.19 -8.77 1.81
CA TYR A 56 -0.19 -8.39 3.21
C TYR A 56 0.11 -9.62 4.05
N ARG A 57 1.06 -9.47 4.98
CA ARG A 57 1.30 -10.44 6.03
C ARG A 57 1.41 -9.69 7.35
N LYS A 58 0.49 -10.02 8.25
CA LYS A 58 0.47 -9.49 9.61
C LYS A 58 1.81 -9.75 10.30
N GLY A 59 2.39 -8.71 10.89
CA GLY A 59 3.69 -8.79 11.58
C GLY A 59 4.89 -8.68 10.65
N LEU A 60 4.69 -8.49 9.34
CA LEU A 60 5.77 -8.43 8.36
C LEU A 60 5.69 -7.15 7.51
N CYS A 61 4.82 -7.14 6.49
CA CYS A 61 4.68 -6.01 5.58
C CYS A 61 3.39 -6.07 4.75
N ALA A 62 3.06 -4.92 4.15
CA ALA A 62 2.13 -4.78 3.04
C ALA A 62 2.89 -4.28 1.80
N ILE A 63 2.64 -4.89 0.64
CA ILE A 63 3.23 -4.45 -0.62
C ILE A 63 2.15 -3.78 -1.46
N PHE A 64 2.42 -2.55 -1.87
CA PHE A 64 1.54 -1.74 -2.73
C PHE A 64 2.15 -1.57 -4.10
N ASP A 65 1.33 -1.54 -5.14
CA ASP A 65 1.71 -1.08 -6.47
C ASP A 65 0.70 -0.05 -7.01
N LYS A 66 1.09 0.64 -8.10
CA LYS A 66 0.12 1.40 -8.90
C LYS A 66 -0.67 0.40 -9.75
N TRP A 67 -1.96 0.67 -9.94
CA TRP A 67 -2.70 -0.04 -10.99
C TRP A 67 -1.93 0.07 -12.30
N PRO A 68 -1.76 -1.03 -13.05
CA PRO A 68 -1.16 -0.91 -14.38
C PRO A 68 -1.96 0.15 -15.14
N PRO A 69 -1.30 1.08 -15.87
CA PRO A 69 -2.03 1.95 -16.78
C PRO A 69 -2.88 1.02 -17.62
N SER A 70 -4.19 1.26 -17.67
CA SER A 70 -5.09 0.44 -18.47
C SER A 70 -4.46 0.38 -19.85
N ARG A 71 -3.99 -0.81 -20.25
CA ARG A 71 -3.63 -1.05 -21.63
C ARG A 71 -4.96 -0.98 -22.36
N ARG A 72 -5.40 0.23 -22.74
CA ARG A 72 -6.34 0.41 -23.83
C ARG A 72 -5.64 -0.24 -25.00
N ARG A 73 -6.03 -1.48 -25.30
CA ARG A 73 -5.71 -2.10 -26.58
C ARG A 73 -6.46 -1.27 -27.60
N SER A 74 -5.71 -0.41 -28.29
CA SER A 74 -6.11 0.12 -29.60
C SER A 74 -6.18 -1.02 -30.59
#